data_AF-D4E8L3-F1
#
_entry.id   AF-D4E8L3-F1
#
_cell.length_a   1.000
_cell.length_b   1.000
_cell.length_c   1.000
_cell.angle_alpha   90.00
_cell.angle_beta   90.00
_cell.angle_gamma   90.00
#
_symmetry.space_group_name_H-M   'P 1'
#
loop_
_entity.id
_entity.type
_entity.pdbx_description
1 polymer ?
#
loop_
_entity_poly.entity_id
_entity_poly.type
_entity_poly.pdbx_seq_one_letter_code
_entity_poly.pdbx_strand_id
1 'polypeptide(L)' 'MPIGGYAKDADATMTLSRDALNRIVLKEQTLKEEQDKGDVKITGDSQKLNELLGYMDKFDFWFNIVTP' A
#
# COMPACT_ATOMS: atom_id res chain seq x y z
N MET A 1 -6.96 -11.49 21.74
CA MET A 1 -7.07 -10.10 21.27
C MET A 1 -6.20 -9.99 20.02
N PRO A 2 -6.71 -9.56 18.85
CA PRO A 2 -5.84 -9.29 17.73
C PRO A 2 -5.02 -8.04 18.06
N ILE A 3 -3.70 -8.20 17.96
CA ILE A 3 -2.70 -7.14 18.06
C ILE A 3 -2.81 -6.25 16.81
N GLY A 4 -3.68 -5.25 16.85
CA GLY A 4 -3.92 -4.32 15.75
C GLY A 4 -5.21 -3.55 16.00
N GLY A 5 -5.13 -2.44 16.71
CA GLY A 5 -6.29 -1.61 17.01
C GLY A 5 -6.76 -0.91 15.73
N TYR A 6 -7.87 -1.36 15.15
CA TYR A 6 -8.60 -0.55 14.18
C TYR A 6 -9.10 0.70 14.90
N ALA A 7 -8.73 1.89 14.41
CA ALA A 7 -9.34 3.11 14.89
C ALA A 7 -10.84 3.04 14.58
N LYS A 8 -11.68 3.41 15.55
CA LYS A 8 -13.14 3.31 15.43
C LYS A 8 -13.68 4.19 14.28
N ASP A 9 -12.94 5.25 13.97
CA ASP A 9 -13.24 6.25 12.93
C ASP A 9 -12.16 6.25 11.83
N ALA A 10 -11.70 5.07 11.40
CA ALA A 10 -10.76 4.97 10.29
C ALA A 10 -11.46 5.20 8.94
N ASP A 11 -10.95 6.12 8.11
CA ASP A 11 -11.45 6.37 6.74
C ASP A 11 -11.38 5.10 5.86
N ALA A 12 -10.35 4.28 6.09
CA ALA A 12 -10.19 2.98 5.45
C ALA A 12 -9.41 2.03 6.36
N THR A 13 -9.74 0.75 6.28
CA THR A 13 -9.02 -0.35 6.90
C THR A 13 -8.56 -1.31 5.80
N MET A 14 -7.26 -1.60 5.76
CA MET A 14 -6.67 -2.54 4.81
C MET A 14 -6.09 -3.75 5.56
N THR A 15 -6.46 -4.94 5.11
CA THR A 15 -5.88 -6.21 5.53
C THR A 15 -5.12 -6.79 4.36
N LEU A 16 -3.83 -7.04 4.52
CA LEU A 16 -2.97 -7.67 3.53
C LEU A 16 -1.89 -8.52 4.18
N SER A 17 -1.33 -9.46 3.42
CA SER A 17 -0.14 -10.21 3.84
C SER A 17 1.13 -9.33 3.79
N ARG A 18 2.14 -9.69 4.60
CA ARG A 18 3.45 -9.01 4.57
C ARG A 18 4.11 -9.12 3.18
N ASP A 19 3.90 -10.25 2.50
CA ASP A 19 4.38 -10.47 1.13
C ASP A 19 3.70 -9.53 0.13
N ALA A 20 2.38 -9.39 0.19
CA ALA A 20 1.64 -8.43 -0.63
C ALA A 20 2.11 -6.99 -0.38
N LEU A 21 2.37 -6.62 0.89
CA LEU A 21 2.90 -5.30 1.23
C LEU A 21 4.26 -5.05 0.56
N ASN A 22 5.17 -6.02 0.63
CA ASN A 22 6.48 -5.89 0.02
C ASN A 22 6.37 -5.71 -1.50
N ARG A 23 5.52 -6.49 -2.17
CA ARG A 23 5.31 -6.39 -3.63
C ARG A 23 4.77 -5.02 -4.04
N ILE A 24 3.81 -4.49 -3.27
CA ILE A 24 3.22 -3.16 -3.50
C ILE A 24 4.27 -2.06 -3.30
N VAL A 25 5.05 -2.12 -2.23
CA VAL A 25 6.09 -1.13 -1.92
C VAL A 25 7.24 -1.18 -2.94
N LEU A 26 7.59 -2.37 -3.42
CA LEU A 26 8.60 -2.58 -4.47
C LEU A 26 8.06 -2.25 -5.88
N LYS A 27 6.79 -1.88 -6.02
CA LYS A 27 6.09 -1.65 -7.30
C LYS A 27 6.10 -2.87 -8.24
N GLU A 28 6.27 -4.07 -7.69
CA GLU A 28 6.17 -5.31 -8.46
C GLU A 28 4.73 -5.60 -8.86
N GLN A 29 3.77 -5.22 -8.01
CA GLN A 29 2.33 -5.34 -8.25
C GLN A 29 1.59 -4.13 -7.69
N THR A 30 0.46 -3.81 -8.29
CA THR A 30 -0.40 -2.72 -7.85
C THR A 30 -1.37 -3.17 -6.78
N LEU A 31 -1.82 -2.23 -5.95
CA LEU A 31 -2.77 -2.50 -4.87
C LEU A 31 -4.11 -3.03 -5.42
N LYS A 32 -4.48 -2.61 -6.65
CA LYS A 32 -5.66 -3.09 -7.36
C LYS A 32 -5.52 -4.55 -7.82
N GLU A 33 -4.36 -4.94 -8.33
CA GLU A 33 -4.10 -6.34 -8.73
C GLU A 33 -4.11 -7.28 -7.53
N GLU A 34 -3.52 -6.87 -6.41
CA GLU A 34 -3.54 -7.67 -5.17
C GLU A 34 -4.95 -7.72 -4.55
N GLN A 35 -5.80 -6.69 -4.75
CA GLN A 35 -7.22 -6.76 -4.41
C GLN A 35 -7.98 -7.76 -5.28
N ASP A 36 -7.76 -7.74 -6.60
CA ASP A 36 -8.42 -8.64 -7.54
C ASP A 36 -8.02 -10.11 -7.30
N LYS A 37 -6.78 -10.34 -6.83
CA LYS A 37 -6.31 -11.66 -6.37
C LYS A 37 -6.91 -12.10 -5.04
N GLY A 38 -7.49 -11.18 -4.27
CA GLY A 38 -8.03 -11.44 -2.93
C GLY A 38 -6.97 -11.43 -1.82
N ASP A 39 -5.71 -11.10 -2.16
CA ASP A 39 -4.59 -10.99 -1.21
C ASP A 39 -4.65 -9.70 -0.37
N VAL A 40 -5.38 -8.70 -0.86
CA VAL A 40 -5.66 -7.45 -0.17
C VAL A 40 -7.17 -7.27 0.00
N LYS A 41 -7.61 -7.08 1.25
CA LYS A 41 -8.99 -6.74 1.58
C LYS A 41 -9.05 -5.33 2.12
N ILE A 42 -9.79 -4.45 1.46
CA ILE A 42 -10.03 -3.09 1.91
C ILE A 42 -11.48 -2.97 2.36
N THR A 43 -11.69 -2.38 3.52
CA THR A 43 -12.99 -2.03 4.09
C THR A 43 -13.00 -0.53 4.37
N GLY A 44 -13.98 0.21 3.86
CA GLY A 44 -14.00 1.68 3.90
C GLY A 44 -13.69 2.30 2.53
N ASP A 45 -13.12 3.51 2.50
CA ASP A 45 -12.84 4.23 1.26
C ASP A 45 -11.50 3.80 0.63
N SER A 46 -11.55 2.93 -0.38
CA SER A 46 -10.37 2.49 -1.12
C SER A 46 -9.67 3.62 -1.89
N GLN A 47 -10.38 4.71 -2.18
CA GLN A 47 -9.83 5.86 -2.88
C GLN A 47 -8.82 6.61 -2.01
N LYS A 48 -9.04 6.65 -0.69
CA LYS A 48 -8.09 7.21 0.29
C LYS A 48 -6.76 6.47 0.31
N LEU A 49 -6.82 5.16 0.08
CA LEU A 49 -5.61 4.33 0.02
C LEU A 49 -4.81 4.57 -1.26
N ASN A 50 -5.49 4.72 -2.40
CA ASN A 50 -4.85 5.18 -3.64
C ASN A 50 -4.28 6.59 -3.51
N GLU A 51 -4.96 7.48 -2.79
CA GLU A 51 -4.48 8.84 -2.51
C GLU A 51 -3.16 8.80 -1.72
N LEU A 52 -3.10 7.98 -0.66
CA LEU A 52 -1.90 7.74 0.13
C LEU A 52 -0.74 7.21 -0.72
N LEU A 53 -1.00 6.19 -1.54
CA LEU A 53 0.01 5.66 -2.47
C LEU A 53 0.46 6.69 -3.51
N GLY A 54 -0.44 7.58 -3.93
CA GLY A 54 -0.13 8.68 -4.84
C GLY A 54 0.78 9.74 -4.20
N TYR A 55 0.72 9.91 -2.87
CA TYR A 55 1.61 10.78 -2.11
C TYR A 55 2.97 10.12 -1.79
N MET A 56 3.10 8.80 -1.94
CA MET A 56 4.39 8.14 -1.77
C MET A 56 5.29 8.49 -2.96
N ASP A 57 6.44 9.09 -2.64
CA ASP A 57 7.40 9.52 -3.64
C ASP A 57 7.82 8.34 -4.53
N LYS A 58 7.89 8.59 -5.83
CA LYS A 58 8.40 7.59 -6.77
C LYS A 58 9.91 7.65 -6.67
N PHE A 59 10.49 6.84 -5.79
CA PHE A 59 11.93 6.64 -5.77
C PHE A 59 12.36 6.05 -7.12
N ASP A 60 12.97 6.89 -7.94
CA ASP A 60 13.67 6.43 -9.13
C ASP A 60 14.92 5.68 -8.66
N PHE A 61 15.06 4.43 -9.10
CA PHE A 61 16.21 3.57 -8.80
C PHE A 61 17.54 4.19 -9.31
N TRP A 62 17.44 5.22 -10.15
CA TRP A 62 18.52 6.05 -10.66
C TRP A 62 18.89 7.15 -9.67
N PHE A 63 19.44 6.78 -8.52
CA PHE A 63 20.27 7.74 -7.78
C PHE A 63 21.46 8.08 -8.69
N ASN A 64 21.61 9.34 -9.09
CA ASN A 64 22.83 9.78 -9.77
C ASN A 64 24.01 9.55 -8.81
N ILE A 65 24.87 8.57 -9.11
CA ILE A 65 26.02 8.23 -8.25
C ILE A 65 27.15 9.27 -8.38
N VAL A 66 27.22 10.07 -9.45
CA VAL A 66 28.37 10.98 -9.69
C VAL A 66 28.04 12.35 -10.32
N THR A 67 26.94 13.01 -9.99
CA THR A 67 26.87 14.48 -10.16
C THR A 67 25.70 15.09 -9.36
N PRO A 68 25.90 16.27 -8.73
CA PRO A 68 24.87 16.95 -7.94
C PRO A 68 23.73 17.54 -8.79
#